data_AF-A0A6G0YAV3-F1
#
_entry.id   AF-A0A6G0YAV3-F1
#
_cell.length_a   1.000
_cell.length_b   1.000
_cell.length_c   1.000
_cell.angle_alpha   90.00
_cell.angle_beta   90.00
_cell.angle_gamma   90.00
#
_symmetry.space_group_name_H-M   'P 1'
#
loop_
_entity.id
_entity.type
_entity.pdbx_description
1 polymer ?
#
loop_
_entity_poly.entity_id
_entity_poly.type
_entity_poly.pdbx_seq_one_letter_code
_entity_poly.pdbx_strand_id
1 'polypeptide(L)'
;MPPNALPCQVYSITDIKQIIKNKILNIWQKEWKTSNTKLNEIKNHILPLPNNTLTWKEEVVINRLRIGHTRLIHAFLMKKEDLPMCPTCNDPMTVEQILTDCRKYKLQRQKFNLTHHLAENLNIDTTKILKFLKDTELLKKIQ
;
A
#
# COMPACT_ATOMS: atom_id res chain seq x y z
N MET A 1 -12.00 -58.62 14.50
CA MET A 1 -11.83 -57.15 14.37
C MET A 1 -13.12 -56.57 13.83
N PRO A 2 -13.69 -55.49 14.41
CA PRO A 2 -14.93 -54.92 13.93
C PRO A 2 -14.67 -54.10 12.65
N PRO A 3 -15.48 -54.25 11.59
CA PRO A 3 -15.19 -53.69 10.26
C PRO A 3 -15.47 -52.18 10.09
N ASN A 4 -15.83 -51.44 11.15
CA ASN A 4 -16.33 -50.06 11.04
C ASN A 4 -15.57 -49.03 11.92
N ALA A 5 -14.32 -49.31 12.31
CA ALA A 5 -13.53 -48.31 13.03
C ALA A 5 -13.12 -47.17 12.09
N LEU A 6 -13.81 -46.03 12.18
CA LEU A 6 -13.39 -44.78 11.55
C LEU A 6 -12.06 -44.33 12.17
N PRO A 7 -11.03 -44.01 11.36
CA PRO A 7 -9.78 -43.46 11.88
C PRO A 7 -10.06 -42.16 12.63
N CYS A 8 -9.78 -42.13 13.93
CA CYS A 8 -9.85 -40.90 14.70
C CYS A 8 -8.71 -39.99 14.23
N GLN A 9 -9.06 -38.83 13.67
CA GLN A 9 -8.08 -37.86 13.20
C GLN A 9 -7.43 -37.19 14.42
N VAL A 10 -6.35 -37.78 14.91
CA VAL A 10 -5.61 -37.28 16.08
C VAL A 10 -4.77 -36.09 15.61
N TYR A 11 -5.24 -34.89 15.91
CA TYR A 11 -4.49 -33.66 15.69
C TYR A 11 -3.64 -33.35 16.92
N SER A 12 -2.38 -32.96 16.71
CA SER A 12 -1.58 -32.37 17.77
C SER A 12 -2.18 -31.01 18.18
N ILE A 13 -1.94 -30.58 19.42
CA ILE A 13 -2.29 -29.23 19.88
C ILE A 13 -1.70 -28.16 18.95
N THR A 14 -0.52 -28.41 18.37
CA THR A 14 0.11 -27.53 17.37
C THR A 14 -0.73 -27.38 16.12
N ASP A 15 -1.30 -28.47 15.62
CA ASP A 15 -2.11 -28.49 14.41
C ASP A 15 -3.42 -27.74 14.64
N ILE A 16 -4.05 -27.96 15.80
CA ILE A 16 -5.27 -27.24 16.19
C ILE A 16 -4.99 -25.73 16.26
N LYS A 17 -3.88 -25.31 16.89
CA LYS A 17 -3.48 -23.89 16.94
C LYS A 17 -3.29 -23.32 15.53
N GLN A 18 -2.64 -24.07 14.63
CA GLN A 18 -2.42 -23.63 13.26
C GLN A 18 -3.74 -23.51 12.47
N ILE A 19 -4.67 -24.45 12.64
CA ILE A 19 -6.00 -24.42 12.02
C ILE A 19 -6.78 -23.19 12.48
N ILE A 20 -6.80 -22.91 13.79
CA ILE A 20 -7.48 -21.73 14.35
C ILE A 20 -6.88 -20.44 13.78
N LYS A 21 -5.55 -20.34 13.78
CA LYS A 21 -4.82 -19.20 13.20
C LYS A 21 -5.19 -18.99 11.73
N ASN A 22 -5.19 -20.05 10.92
CA ASN A 22 -5.54 -19.99 9.51
C ASN A 22 -7.00 -19.56 9.29
N LYS A 23 -7.94 -20.05 10.10
CA LYS A 23 -9.35 -19.60 10.04
C LYS A 23 -9.47 -18.11 10.33
N ILE A 24 -8.84 -17.62 11.40
CA ILE A 24 -8.87 -16.21 11.77
C ILE A 24 -8.29 -15.36 10.62
N LEU A 25 -7.12 -15.73 10.10
CA LEU A 25 -6.49 -15.02 8.97
C LEU A 25 -7.38 -15.01 7.72
N ASN A 26 -8.06 -16.11 7.41
CA ASN A 26 -8.95 -16.17 6.26
C ASN A 26 -10.17 -15.26 6.41
N ILE A 27 -10.74 -15.17 7.61
CA ILE A 27 -11.85 -14.24 7.90
C ILE A 27 -11.37 -12.80 7.69
N TRP A 28 -10.26 -12.41 8.31
CA TRP A 28 -9.69 -11.08 8.15
C TRP A 28 -9.34 -10.77 6.69
N GLN A 29 -8.81 -11.74 5.96
CA GLN A 29 -8.45 -11.57 4.56
C GLN A 29 -9.68 -11.38 3.66
N LYS A 30 -10.81 -12.02 4.01
CA LYS A 30 -12.09 -11.84 3.31
C LYS A 30 -12.64 -10.44 3.54
N GLU A 31 -12.73 -10.03 4.81
CA GLU A 31 -13.19 -8.68 5.20
C GLU A 31 -12.30 -7.58 4.59
N TRP A 32 -10.99 -7.80 4.58
CA TRP A 32 -10.04 -6.87 3.98
C TRP A 32 -10.26 -6.71 2.48
N LYS A 33 -10.46 -7.81 1.74
CA LYS A 33 -10.72 -7.76 0.29
C LYS A 33 -12.00 -7.02 -0.06
N THR A 34 -13.00 -7.03 0.83
CA THR A 34 -14.27 -6.30 0.64
C THR A 34 -14.22 -4.84 1.10
N SER A 35 -13.12 -4.41 1.73
CA SER A 35 -12.95 -3.04 2.22
C SER A 35 -12.72 -2.05 1.09
N ASN A 36 -13.42 -0.91 1.10
CA ASN A 36 -13.24 0.17 0.12
C ASN A 36 -12.31 1.27 0.67
N THR A 37 -11.09 0.90 1.04
CA THR A 37 -10.07 1.86 1.53
C THR A 37 -8.96 2.04 0.51
N LYS A 38 -8.39 3.26 0.43
CA LYS A 38 -7.23 3.57 -0.44
C LYS A 38 -6.04 2.62 -0.24
N LEU A 39 -5.85 2.14 0.99
CA LEU A 39 -4.78 1.18 1.29
C LEU A 39 -5.06 -0.20 0.67
N ASN A 40 -6.33 -0.62 0.58
CA ASN A 40 -6.69 -1.91 -0.01
C ASN A 40 -6.40 -1.96 -1.53
N GLU A 41 -6.54 -0.83 -2.22
CA GLU A 41 -6.17 -0.70 -3.65
C GLU A 41 -4.68 -0.99 -3.89
N ILE A 42 -3.83 -0.68 -2.91
CA ILE A 42 -2.38 -0.86 -2.97
C ILE A 42 -1.97 -2.22 -2.40
N LYS A 43 -2.63 -2.65 -1.33
CA LYS A 43 -2.29 -3.82 -0.53
C LYS A 43 -3.55 -4.62 -0.27
N ASN A 44 -3.75 -5.66 -1.08
CA ASN A 44 -4.90 -6.55 -1.01
C ASN A 44 -4.75 -7.73 -0.02
N HIS A 45 -3.69 -7.74 0.79
CA HIS A 45 -3.41 -8.82 1.76
C HIS A 45 -3.21 -8.28 3.18
N ILE A 46 -3.58 -9.09 4.17
CA ILE A 46 -3.50 -8.70 5.59
C ILE A 46 -2.08 -8.81 6.16
N LEU A 47 -1.19 -9.57 5.50
CA LEU A 47 0.18 -9.79 5.96
C LEU A 47 1.01 -8.50 5.92
N PRO A 48 2.02 -8.33 6.79
CA PRO A 48 2.92 -7.17 6.73
C PRO A 48 3.60 -7.06 5.37
N LEU A 49 3.81 -5.82 4.92
CA LEU A 49 4.64 -5.56 3.74
C LEU A 49 6.12 -5.79 4.09
N PRO A 50 6.93 -6.31 3.15
CA PRO A 50 8.36 -6.43 3.35
C PRO A 50 8.98 -5.02 3.44
N ASN A 51 9.41 -4.62 4.64
CA ASN A 51 10.02 -3.31 4.91
C ASN A 51 11.53 -3.41 5.19
N ASN A 52 12.15 -4.56 4.88
CA ASN A 52 13.36 -5.03 5.55
C ASN A 52 14.63 -4.17 5.34
N THR A 53 14.58 -3.15 4.48
CA THR A 53 15.73 -2.30 4.11
C THR A 53 15.49 -0.80 4.27
N LEU A 54 14.32 -0.37 4.76
CA LEU A 54 13.98 1.06 4.87
C LEU A 54 14.43 1.67 6.21
N THR A 55 14.88 2.92 6.17
CA THR A 55 15.03 3.71 7.40
C THR A 55 13.65 4.11 7.95
N TRP A 56 13.54 4.36 9.26
CA TRP A 56 12.28 4.81 9.89
C TRP A 56 11.65 6.02 9.18
N LYS A 57 12.46 6.98 8.73
CA LYS A 57 11.98 8.16 7.99
C LYS A 57 11.38 7.77 6.64
N GLU A 58 11.99 6.83 5.93
CA GLU A 58 11.51 6.34 4.65
C GLU A 58 10.23 5.50 4.82
N GLU A 59 10.13 4.69 5.86
CA GLU A 59 8.89 3.97 6.21
C GLU A 59 7.72 4.93 6.45
N VAL A 60 7.93 6.02 7.20
CA VAL A 60 6.90 7.04 7.44
C VAL A 60 6.42 7.67 6.13
N VAL A 61 7.35 7.99 5.23
CA VAL A 61 7.03 8.56 3.91
C VAL A 61 6.20 7.57 3.08
N ILE A 62 6.64 6.32 2.99
CA ILE A 62 5.92 5.27 2.24
C ILE A 62 4.53 5.03 2.84
N ASN A 63 4.41 4.94 4.16
CA ASN A 63 3.12 4.72 4.81
C ASN A 63 2.16 5.90 4.59
N ARG A 64 2.65 7.14 4.63
CA ARG A 64 1.86 8.34 4.29
C ARG A 64 1.38 8.32 2.83
N LEU A 65 2.23 7.88 1.90
CA LEU A 65 1.84 7.72 0.49
C LEU A 65 0.76 6.65 0.33
N ARG A 66 0.93 5.50 0.98
CA ARG A 66 -0.02 4.37 0.92
C ARG A 66 -1.43 4.73 1.39
N ILE A 67 -1.55 5.63 2.37
CA ILE A 67 -2.86 6.10 2.87
C ILE A 67 -3.31 7.42 2.20
N GLY A 68 -2.48 8.02 1.33
CA GLY A 68 -2.78 9.29 0.67
C GLY A 68 -2.58 10.54 1.54
N HIS A 69 -2.06 10.41 2.77
CA HIS A 69 -1.89 11.50 3.73
C HIS A 69 -0.58 12.28 3.53
N THR A 70 -0.42 12.88 2.35
CA THR A 70 0.69 13.82 2.09
C THR A 70 0.20 15.24 2.30
N ARG A 71 1.03 16.14 2.84
CA ARG A 71 0.65 17.56 3.05
C ARG A 71 0.22 18.22 1.74
N LEU A 72 0.85 17.89 0.62
CA LEU A 72 0.47 18.36 -0.72
C LEU A 72 -1.00 18.06 -1.05
N ILE A 73 -1.50 16.90 -0.63
CA ILE A 73 -2.83 16.40 -0.98
C ILE A 73 -3.82 16.64 0.14
N HIS A 74 -3.42 16.71 1.41
CA HIS A 74 -4.32 16.87 2.55
C HIS A 74 -4.41 18.30 3.11
N ALA A 75 -3.52 19.21 2.70
CA ALA A 75 -3.53 20.58 3.23
C ALA A 75 -4.85 21.32 2.95
N PHE A 76 -5.50 21.04 1.81
CA PHE A 76 -6.79 21.67 1.47
C PHE A 76 -7.89 21.34 2.50
N LEU A 77 -7.92 20.11 3.02
CA LEU A 77 -8.88 19.73 4.06
C LEU A 77 -8.70 20.54 5.35
N MET A 78 -7.45 20.78 5.74
CA MET A 78 -7.12 21.57 6.93
C MET A 78 -7.47 23.04 6.73
N LYS A 79 -7.30 23.54 5.51
CA LYS A 79 -7.61 24.93 5.15
C LYS A 79 -9.07 25.16 4.73
N LYS A 80 -9.86 24.09 4.57
CA LYS A 80 -11.21 24.10 3.96
C LYS A 80 -11.22 24.76 2.57
N GLU A 81 -10.15 24.59 1.82
CA GLU A 81 -10.01 25.04 0.43
C GLU A 81 -10.46 23.92 -0.52
N ASP A 82 -10.53 24.20 -1.81
CA ASP A 82 -10.76 23.16 -2.83
C ASP A 82 -9.53 22.28 -3.04
N LEU A 83 -9.76 21.09 -3.58
CA LEU A 83 -8.70 20.14 -3.89
C LEU A 83 -7.71 20.78 -4.89
N PRO A 84 -6.40 20.75 -4.62
CA PRO A 84 -5.44 21.40 -5.50
C PRO A 84 -5.42 20.71 -6.87
N MET A 85 -5.51 21.51 -7.92
CA MET A 85 -5.41 21.03 -9.30
C MET A 85 -3.95 21.01 -9.75
N CYS A 86 -3.58 19.99 -10.51
CA CYS A 86 -2.27 19.95 -11.15
C CYS A 86 -2.20 21.05 -12.23
N PRO A 87 -1.23 21.98 -12.18
CA PRO A 87 -1.14 23.07 -13.17
C PRO A 87 -0.84 22.59 -14.59
N THR A 88 -0.35 21.36 -14.75
CA THR A 88 -0.01 20.77 -16.06
C THR A 88 -1.09 19.82 -16.58
N CYS A 89 -1.78 19.11 -15.69
CA CYS A 89 -2.81 18.14 -16.10
C CYS A 89 -4.23 18.71 -16.04
N ASN A 90 -4.44 19.75 -15.24
CA ASN A 90 -5.78 20.24 -14.88
C ASN A 90 -6.67 19.16 -14.24
N ASP A 91 -6.04 18.23 -13.51
CA ASP A 91 -6.71 17.16 -12.77
C ASP A 91 -6.50 17.34 -11.26
N PRO A 92 -7.42 16.82 -10.44
CA PRO A 92 -7.24 16.61 -9.00
C PRO A 92 -5.86 16.06 -8.64
N MET A 93 -5.13 16.73 -7.75
CA MET A 93 -3.84 16.23 -7.30
C MET A 93 -4.01 15.10 -6.27
N THR A 94 -3.71 13.88 -6.68
CA THR A 94 -3.72 12.68 -5.82
C THR A 94 -2.36 11.97 -5.84
N VAL A 95 -2.12 11.01 -4.93
CA VAL A 95 -0.87 10.23 -4.89
C VAL A 95 -0.76 9.41 -6.18
N GLU A 96 -1.86 8.80 -6.60
CA GLU A 96 -2.00 8.13 -7.88
C GLU A 96 -1.61 9.06 -9.02
N GLN A 97 -2.29 10.20 -9.16
CA GLN A 97 -2.01 11.17 -10.22
C GLN A 97 -0.52 11.53 -10.27
N ILE A 98 0.15 11.74 -9.15
CA ILE A 98 1.60 12.05 -9.13
C ILE A 98 2.46 10.87 -9.59
N LEU A 99 2.16 9.67 -9.08
CA LEU A 99 2.98 8.47 -9.26
C LEU A 99 2.70 7.68 -10.55
N THR A 100 1.57 7.92 -11.24
CA THR A 100 1.19 7.16 -12.44
C THR A 100 0.99 8.09 -13.65
N ASP A 101 0.25 9.19 -13.52
CA ASP A 101 -0.36 9.84 -14.69
C ASP A 101 0.07 11.30 -14.95
N CYS A 102 0.60 11.99 -13.95
CA CYS A 102 0.89 13.43 -14.01
C CYS A 102 1.97 13.74 -15.05
N ARG A 103 1.64 14.54 -16.08
CA ARG A 103 2.56 14.92 -17.16
C ARG A 103 3.81 15.63 -16.67
N LYS A 104 3.69 16.43 -15.60
CA LYS A 104 4.80 17.14 -14.98
C LYS A 104 5.95 16.22 -14.54
N TYR A 105 5.62 15.01 -14.10
CA TYR A 105 6.58 14.05 -13.54
C TYR A 105 6.91 12.89 -14.49
N LYS A 106 6.43 12.93 -15.73
CA LYS A 106 6.59 11.84 -16.70
C LYS A 106 8.05 11.43 -16.90
N LEU A 107 8.95 12.41 -17.08
CA LEU A 107 10.37 12.15 -17.30
C LEU A 107 11.03 11.48 -16.08
N GLN A 108 10.72 11.93 -14.88
CA GLN A 108 11.24 11.36 -13.64
C GLN A 108 10.67 9.96 -13.40
N ARG A 109 9.39 9.72 -13.70
CA ARG A 109 8.80 8.38 -13.63
C ARG A 109 9.50 7.40 -14.56
N GLN A 110 9.76 7.82 -15.80
CA GLN A 110 10.53 7.03 -16.77
C GLN A 110 11.97 6.79 -16.28
N LYS A 111 12.64 7.82 -15.74
CA LYS A 111 14.00 7.72 -15.19
C LYS A 111 14.14 6.65 -14.10
N PHE A 112 13.12 6.49 -13.24
CA PHE A 112 13.14 5.52 -12.15
C PHE A 112 12.30 4.26 -12.41
N ASN A 113 11.82 4.07 -13.65
CA ASN A 113 11.01 2.93 -14.06
C ASN A 113 9.79 2.70 -13.16
N LEU A 114 9.06 3.80 -12.85
CA LEU A 114 7.76 3.71 -12.17
C LEU A 114 6.69 3.25 -13.16
N THR A 115 5.83 2.34 -12.73
CA THR A 115 4.72 1.82 -13.55
C THR A 115 3.48 2.69 -13.41
N HIS A 116 2.49 2.48 -14.28
CA HIS A 116 1.18 3.11 -14.15
C HIS A 116 0.29 2.45 -13.08
N HIS A 117 0.78 1.40 -12.41
CA HIS A 117 0.04 0.71 -11.36
C HIS A 117 0.57 1.13 -9.98
N LEU A 118 -0.24 1.89 -9.25
CA LEU A 118 0.11 2.41 -7.94
C LEU A 118 0.57 1.31 -6.96
N ALA A 119 -0.12 0.16 -6.99
CA ALA A 119 0.19 -0.98 -6.14
C ALA A 119 1.61 -1.52 -6.36
N GLU A 120 2.03 -1.70 -7.62
CA GLU A 120 3.36 -2.23 -7.94
C GLU A 120 4.48 -1.33 -7.42
N ASN A 121 4.28 -0.01 -7.54
CA ASN A 121 5.26 0.97 -7.09
C ASN A 121 5.36 1.03 -5.55
N LEU A 122 4.24 0.88 -4.82
CA LEU A 122 4.19 1.05 -3.35
C LEU A 122 4.25 -0.26 -2.53
N ASN A 123 4.08 -1.41 -3.16
CA ASN A 123 3.98 -2.73 -2.49
C ASN A 123 5.31 -3.51 -2.53
N ILE A 124 5.98 -3.56 -3.69
CA ILE A 124 7.12 -4.48 -3.92
C ILE A 124 8.47 -3.80 -3.68
N ASP A 125 8.79 -2.78 -4.49
CA ASP A 125 10.09 -2.11 -4.44
C ASP A 125 9.91 -0.60 -4.25
N THR A 126 9.91 -0.19 -2.99
CA THR A 126 9.76 1.21 -2.60
C THR A 126 11.03 2.04 -2.84
N THR A 127 12.16 1.41 -3.18
CA THR A 127 13.43 2.14 -3.38
C THR A 127 13.37 3.07 -4.59
N LYS A 128 12.67 2.66 -5.65
CA LYS A 128 12.43 3.47 -6.85
C LYS A 128 11.62 4.71 -6.53
N ILE A 129 10.55 4.56 -5.75
CA ILE A 129 9.73 5.68 -5.27
C ILE A 129 10.59 6.65 -4.45
N LEU A 130 11.40 6.14 -3.51
CA LEU A 130 12.22 7.01 -2.67
C LEU A 130 13.23 7.82 -3.50
N LYS A 131 13.84 7.22 -4.53
CA LYS A 131 14.71 7.93 -5.47
C LYS A 131 13.94 8.99 -6.27
N PHE A 132 12.75 8.65 -6.78
CA PHE A 132 11.86 9.59 -7.46
C PHE A 132 11.47 10.79 -6.58
N LEU A 133 11.12 10.56 -5.32
CA LEU A 133 10.71 11.64 -4.40
C LEU A 133 11.89 12.54 -3.99
N LYS A 134 13.12 12.01 -3.96
CA LYS A 134 14.35 12.78 -3.77
C LYS A 134 14.62 13.68 -4.98
N ASP A 135 14.51 13.14 -6.18
CA ASP A 135 14.75 13.85 -7.45
C ASP A 135 13.70 14.95 -7.75
N THR A 136 12.45 14.72 -7.38
CA THR A 136 11.33 15.67 -7.60
C THR A 136 11.14 16.69 -6.47
N GLU A 137 11.97 16.63 -5.41
CA GLU A 137 11.83 17.40 -4.17
C GLU A 137 10.47 17.27 -3.45
N LEU A 138 9.68 16.26 -3.80
CA LEU A 138 8.36 16.02 -3.22
C LEU A 138 8.44 15.54 -1.76
N LEU A 139 9.57 14.95 -1.34
CA LEU A 139 9.81 14.53 0.04
C LEU A 139 9.52 15.63 1.07
N LYS A 140 9.95 16.87 0.79
CA LYS A 140 9.73 18.04 1.66
C LYS A 140 8.25 18.40 1.81
N LYS A 141 7.40 17.95 0.88
CA LYS A 141 5.95 18.21 0.85
C LYS A 141 5.14 17.02 1.38
N ILE A 142 5.78 15.92 1.76
CA ILE A 142 5.15 14.73 2.33
C ILE A 142 5.31 14.69 3.87
N GLN A 143 6.42 15.26 4.39
CA GLN A 143 6.64 15.47 5.83
C GLN A 143 5.65 16.44 6.46
#